data_AF-A0A4W3J172-F1
#
_entry.id   AF-A0A4W3J172-F1
#
_cell.length_a   1.000
_cell.length_b   1.000
_cell.length_c   1.000
_cell.angle_alpha   90.00
_cell.angle_beta   90.00
_cell.angle_gamma   90.00
#
_symmetry.space_group_name_H-M   'P 1'
#
loop_
_entity.id
_entity.type
_entity.pdbx_description
1 polymer ?
#
loop_
_entity_poly.entity_id
_entity_poly.type
_entity_poly.pdbx_seq_one_letter_code
_entity_poly.pdbx_strand_id
1 'polypeptide(L)'
;MTTSDGETGARVRRPWPRSNKPHRPARSPQHRRPPALSRLKLPPTPTTPPHLTDNMYKLDLKEAAALSRRRDLEVQRQNRIFNAKVRLIGVDKQALDTQVRDNQIQKEKESEKHEAFAKDLIKHDQAMVLLDERYKKDMKNLNKAIIEFRQEYQRPEMRREFDLYDPQALKKSLPARISDDDPRCTISSMQKLVGEDIKQRERIKQQQEQFREWSLAQQNELKKALVDKKHADSLFDKNRIDLDRRACELQTMEEQTRRAVTITTKDFNRAQAMENAVRCKLEKQQTEDDNLTEIKNQLRGDLLSENPKQAISAFGEKHVIPSHWKGMSREELDDIYRTQKVQVEEKKRLNEEERQRNAEWDRNRVNDARAAILFERQQKRENRQIRRTLDCHNSHLWKERNARENFLKNNVYVNVPTCKYFDQFNTTTR
;
A
#
# COMPACT_ATOMS: atom_id res chain seq x y z
N MET A 1 0.67 81.75 -4.80
CA MET A 1 -0.69 82.17 -5.22
C MET A 1 -1.62 81.85 -4.06
N THR A 2 -1.71 82.80 -3.12
CA THR A 2 -2.85 83.73 -2.89
C THR A 2 -3.91 83.08 -2.00
N THR A 3 -3.88 83.26 -0.67
CA THR A 3 -4.52 84.37 0.09
C THR A 3 -5.87 84.80 -0.46
N SER A 4 -6.94 84.76 0.35
CA SER A 4 -7.55 86.00 0.87
C SER A 4 -8.84 85.73 1.64
N ASP A 5 -8.98 86.56 2.66
CA ASP A 5 -10.14 86.86 3.49
C ASP A 5 -11.33 87.46 2.71
N GLY A 6 -12.46 87.62 3.40
CA GLY A 6 -13.51 88.58 3.03
C GLY A 6 -14.88 88.14 3.54
N GLU A 7 -15.31 88.57 4.73
CA GLU A 7 -15.96 89.86 5.05
C GLU A 7 -17.46 89.94 4.75
N THR A 8 -18.21 90.17 5.83
CA THR A 8 -19.31 91.14 5.98
C THR A 8 -20.60 91.04 5.15
N GLY A 9 -21.70 90.80 5.86
CA GLY A 9 -22.76 91.80 6.08
C GLY A 9 -23.63 92.24 4.90
N ALA A 10 -24.94 91.92 4.98
CA ALA A 10 -25.97 92.78 4.39
C ALA A 10 -27.29 92.71 5.17
N ARG A 11 -27.62 93.84 5.82
CA ARG A 11 -28.94 94.24 6.31
C ARG A 11 -29.90 94.51 5.14
N VAL A 12 -31.18 94.15 5.30
CA VAL A 12 -32.32 94.85 4.69
C VAL A 12 -33.45 94.94 5.73
N ARG A 13 -33.53 96.08 6.44
CA ARG A 13 -34.53 97.17 6.34
C ARG A 13 -35.91 96.87 6.93
N ARG A 14 -36.22 97.60 8.01
CA ARG A 14 -37.55 97.89 8.58
C ARG A 14 -38.35 98.80 7.63
N PRO A 15 -39.67 99.03 7.86
CA PRO A 15 -40.05 100.15 8.73
C PRO A 15 -41.27 99.92 9.66
N TRP A 16 -41.28 100.69 10.74
CA TRP A 16 -42.34 101.00 11.74
C TRP A 16 -43.49 101.83 11.10
N PRO A 17 -44.50 102.43 11.79
CA PRO A 17 -44.75 102.59 13.25
C PRO A 17 -46.24 102.54 13.72
N ARG A 18 -46.46 102.58 15.04
CA ARG A 18 -47.51 103.36 15.76
C ARG A 18 -47.34 103.10 17.28
N SER A 19 -46.76 104.00 18.07
CA SER A 19 -47.31 105.26 18.62
C SER A 19 -48.49 105.06 19.57
N ASN A 20 -48.26 105.08 20.88
CA ASN A 20 -48.59 106.23 21.76
C ASN A 20 -48.34 105.91 23.24
N LYS A 21 -47.41 106.66 23.84
CA LYS A 21 -47.41 107.06 25.27
C LYS A 21 -48.54 108.11 25.49
N PRO A 22 -48.62 108.87 26.60
CA PRO A 22 -48.32 108.67 28.04
C PRO A 22 -49.54 109.10 28.92
N HIS A 23 -49.42 109.06 30.26
CA HIS A 23 -49.56 110.27 31.11
C HIS A 23 -49.55 109.92 32.61
N ARG A 24 -48.54 110.44 33.32
CA ARG A 24 -48.73 110.99 34.68
C ARG A 24 -49.48 112.33 34.53
N PRO A 25 -50.14 112.81 35.60
CA PRO A 25 -49.56 113.99 36.24
C PRO A 25 -49.62 114.01 37.78
N ALA A 26 -48.80 114.93 38.31
CA ALA A 26 -48.71 115.37 39.69
C ALA A 26 -49.64 116.58 39.97
N ARG A 27 -49.50 117.15 41.19
CA ARG A 27 -50.11 118.39 41.76
C ARG A 27 -51.47 118.20 42.42
N SER A 28 -51.86 118.86 43.52
CA SER A 28 -51.28 119.79 44.50
C SER A 28 -52.42 120.17 45.47
N PRO A 29 -52.15 120.75 46.64
CA PRO A 29 -53.15 121.09 47.67
C PRO A 29 -53.91 122.38 47.33
N GLN A 30 -55.08 122.63 47.97
CA GLN A 30 -55.47 123.92 48.55
C GLN A 30 -56.94 123.98 49.04
N HIS A 31 -57.08 124.67 50.16
CA HIS A 31 -58.26 125.26 50.77
C HIS A 31 -59.38 125.75 49.83
N ARG A 32 -60.63 125.58 50.27
CA ARG A 32 -61.68 126.64 50.22
C ARG A 32 -62.66 126.51 51.41
N ARG A 33 -62.53 127.42 52.40
CA ARG A 33 -63.68 128.21 52.92
C ARG A 33 -63.81 129.46 52.02
N PRO A 34 -64.76 130.43 52.16
CA PRO A 34 -65.99 130.59 52.98
C PRO A 34 -67.20 130.98 52.05
N PRO A 35 -68.32 131.64 52.46
CA PRO A 35 -68.39 132.93 53.16
C PRO A 35 -69.34 132.97 54.38
N ALA A 36 -69.01 133.86 55.31
CA ALA A 36 -69.99 134.48 56.20
C ALA A 36 -70.72 135.57 55.41
N LEU A 37 -72.04 135.65 55.53
CA LEU A 37 -72.79 136.87 55.27
C LEU A 37 -73.71 137.15 56.47
N SER A 38 -73.31 138.19 57.17
CA SER A 38 -74.04 138.98 58.13
C SER A 38 -75.18 139.75 57.45
N ARG A 39 -76.30 139.90 58.16
CA ARG A 39 -77.17 141.07 58.06
C ARG A 39 -77.58 141.42 59.50
N LEU A 40 -76.87 142.33 60.18
CA LEU A 40 -77.11 143.79 60.20
C LEU A 40 -78.58 144.10 60.59
N LYS A 41 -78.80 144.58 61.82
CA LYS A 41 -79.00 146.02 62.18
C LYS A 41 -80.46 146.42 61.90
N LEU A 42 -81.27 146.94 62.84
CA LEU A 42 -81.07 148.06 63.77
C LEU A 42 -82.22 148.11 64.83
N PRO A 43 -82.03 148.84 65.94
CA PRO A 43 -83.09 149.46 66.75
C PRO A 43 -83.61 150.76 66.12
N PRO A 44 -84.79 151.26 66.51
CA PRO A 44 -84.88 152.61 67.10
C PRO A 44 -85.87 152.63 68.28
N THR A 45 -85.56 153.12 69.49
CA THR A 45 -85.40 154.54 69.90
C THR A 45 -86.69 155.38 69.70
N PRO A 46 -86.83 156.54 70.36
CA PRO A 46 -87.73 156.75 71.49
C PRO A 46 -88.68 157.88 71.10
N THR A 47 -88.95 158.82 72.01
CA THR A 47 -89.53 160.16 71.78
C THR A 47 -91.05 160.15 71.52
N THR A 48 -91.87 160.99 72.17
CA THR A 48 -91.53 162.32 72.70
C THR A 48 -92.57 162.76 73.75
N PRO A 49 -92.18 163.66 74.66
CA PRO A 49 -93.01 164.26 75.72
C PRO A 49 -93.67 165.52 75.10
N PRO A 50 -93.92 166.65 75.80
CA PRO A 50 -94.18 166.92 77.22
C PRO A 50 -95.50 167.72 77.38
N HIS A 51 -95.97 167.95 78.61
CA HIS A 51 -96.19 169.33 79.02
C HIS A 51 -96.16 169.46 80.54
N LEU A 52 -95.33 170.40 80.98
CA LEU A 52 -95.26 170.91 82.33
C LEU A 52 -96.53 171.68 82.70
N THR A 53 -96.63 171.94 84.01
CA THR A 53 -97.60 172.76 84.76
C THR A 53 -98.79 172.01 85.32
N ASP A 54 -98.54 171.15 86.31
CA ASP A 54 -99.35 171.14 87.53
C ASP A 54 -98.53 170.50 88.67
N ASN A 55 -97.53 171.26 89.09
CA ASN A 55 -96.31 170.78 89.76
C ASN A 55 -96.35 170.90 91.29
N MET A 56 -97.56 170.88 91.88
CA MET A 56 -97.72 170.91 93.34
C MET A 56 -98.75 169.91 93.88
N TYR A 57 -99.60 169.31 93.04
CA TYR A 57 -100.51 168.22 93.45
C TYR A 57 -100.20 166.87 92.78
N LYS A 58 -99.39 166.87 91.70
CA LYS A 58 -99.03 165.64 90.97
C LYS A 58 -97.83 164.89 91.55
N LEU A 59 -96.97 165.55 92.35
CA LEU A 59 -95.94 164.89 93.15
C LEU A 59 -96.58 164.10 94.29
N ASP A 60 -97.58 164.67 94.96
CA ASP A 60 -98.38 163.96 95.96
C ASP A 60 -99.21 162.82 95.37
N LEU A 61 -99.77 162.95 94.14
CA LEU A 61 -100.46 161.83 93.48
C LEU A 61 -99.51 160.73 92.98
N LYS A 62 -98.30 161.06 92.52
CA LYS A 62 -97.28 160.06 92.14
C LYS A 62 -96.65 159.41 93.36
N GLU A 63 -96.36 160.18 94.41
CA GLU A 63 -95.94 159.65 95.70
C GLU A 63 -97.06 158.85 96.34
N ALA A 64 -98.31 159.26 96.23
CA ALA A 64 -99.47 158.46 96.65
C ALA A 64 -99.69 157.22 95.79
N ALA A 65 -99.44 157.26 94.47
CA ALA A 65 -99.54 156.09 93.60
C ALA A 65 -98.33 155.16 93.74
N ALA A 66 -97.15 155.68 94.11
CA ALA A 66 -95.97 154.92 94.47
C ALA A 66 -96.12 154.35 95.88
N LEU A 67 -96.69 155.09 96.83
CA LEU A 67 -97.10 154.64 98.16
C LEU A 67 -98.23 153.63 98.07
N SER A 68 -99.18 153.79 97.14
CA SER A 68 -100.24 152.82 96.86
C SER A 68 -99.63 151.60 96.20
N ARG A 69 -98.82 151.71 95.15
CA ARG A 69 -98.09 150.55 94.59
C ARG A 69 -97.20 149.89 95.62
N ARG A 70 -96.53 150.64 96.50
CA ARG A 70 -95.69 150.09 97.57
C ARG A 70 -96.57 149.44 98.64
N ARG A 71 -97.71 150.02 99.00
CA ARG A 71 -98.74 149.38 99.86
C ARG A 71 -99.37 148.17 99.19
N ASP A 72 -99.62 148.16 97.89
CA ASP A 72 -100.23 147.09 97.12
C ASP A 72 -99.24 145.95 96.90
N LEU A 73 -97.97 146.27 96.62
CA LEU A 73 -96.87 145.32 96.61
C LEU A 73 -96.62 144.80 98.03
N GLU A 74 -96.68 145.65 99.06
CA GLU A 74 -96.56 145.24 100.46
C GLU A 74 -97.76 144.39 100.88
N VAL A 75 -98.99 144.65 100.42
CA VAL A 75 -100.19 143.84 100.62
C VAL A 75 -100.08 142.53 99.85
N GLN A 76 -99.65 142.53 98.60
CA GLN A 76 -99.37 141.31 97.83
C GLN A 76 -98.22 140.50 98.44
N ARG A 77 -97.25 141.16 99.07
CA ARG A 77 -96.12 140.54 99.78
C ARG A 77 -96.58 140.01 101.13
N GLN A 78 -97.38 140.75 101.88
CA GLN A 78 -98.04 140.35 103.12
C GLN A 78 -98.96 139.15 102.86
N ASN A 79 -99.74 139.16 101.78
CA ASN A 79 -100.55 138.02 101.34
C ASN A 79 -99.70 136.78 101.02
N ARG A 80 -98.42 136.94 100.63
CA ARG A 80 -97.46 135.84 100.43
C ARG A 80 -96.72 135.45 101.71
N ILE A 81 -96.45 136.40 102.61
CA ILE A 81 -95.67 136.24 103.85
C ILE A 81 -96.51 135.74 105.02
N PHE A 82 -97.70 136.30 105.24
CA PHE A 82 -98.59 135.93 106.33
C PHE A 82 -99.46 134.73 105.99
N ASN A 83 -99.68 134.43 104.70
CA ASN A 83 -100.31 133.18 104.30
C ASN A 83 -99.30 132.04 104.44
N ALA A 84 -99.34 131.36 105.58
CA ALA A 84 -98.45 130.25 105.91
C ALA A 84 -98.38 129.20 104.78
N LYS A 85 -99.48 128.94 104.06
CA LYS A 85 -99.53 127.97 102.96
C LYS A 85 -98.70 128.38 101.74
N VAL A 86 -98.74 129.66 101.36
CA VAL A 86 -97.94 130.18 100.24
C VAL A 86 -96.46 130.29 100.64
N ARG A 87 -96.17 130.59 101.90
CA ARG A 87 -94.80 130.67 102.43
C ARG A 87 -94.13 129.31 102.51
N LEU A 88 -94.88 128.26 102.88
CA LEU A 88 -94.35 126.90 103.02
C LEU A 88 -94.33 126.13 101.69
N ILE A 89 -95.37 126.26 100.83
CA ILE A 89 -95.57 125.40 99.64
C ILE A 89 -96.06 126.22 98.41
N GLY A 90 -95.83 127.53 98.35
CA GLY A 90 -96.22 128.35 97.20
C GLY A 90 -95.36 128.07 95.97
N VAL A 91 -95.95 127.47 94.93
CA VAL A 91 -95.27 127.12 93.67
C VAL A 91 -96.06 127.63 92.48
N ASP A 92 -95.37 128.21 91.49
CA ASP A 92 -95.98 128.64 90.23
C ASP A 92 -96.24 127.42 89.32
N LYS A 93 -97.45 126.89 89.42
CA LYS A 93 -97.86 125.71 88.65
C LYS A 93 -97.83 125.96 87.14
N GLN A 94 -98.18 127.15 86.66
CA GLN A 94 -98.25 127.42 85.21
C GLN A 94 -96.86 127.45 84.57
N ALA A 95 -95.88 128.03 85.27
CA ALA A 95 -94.49 128.03 84.83
C ALA A 95 -93.90 126.61 84.83
N LEU A 96 -94.14 125.82 85.87
CA LEU A 96 -93.71 124.42 85.94
C LEU A 96 -94.37 123.55 84.86
N ASP A 97 -95.68 123.70 84.63
CA ASP A 97 -96.40 122.98 83.57
C ASP A 97 -95.82 123.31 82.17
N THR A 98 -95.31 124.53 81.99
CA THR A 98 -94.63 124.94 80.75
C THR A 98 -93.23 124.35 80.64
N GLN A 99 -92.43 124.37 81.71
CA GLN A 99 -91.13 123.71 81.75
C GLN A 99 -91.23 122.19 81.53
N VAL A 100 -92.26 121.54 82.10
CA VAL A 100 -92.53 120.11 81.89
C VAL A 100 -92.87 119.86 80.42
N ARG A 101 -93.71 120.69 79.80
CA ARG A 101 -94.01 120.60 78.36
C ARG A 101 -92.76 120.77 77.49
N ASP A 102 -91.91 121.75 77.77
CA ASP A 102 -90.70 121.99 76.98
C ASP A 102 -89.69 120.83 77.12
N ASN A 103 -89.50 120.30 78.33
CA ASN A 103 -88.68 119.11 78.55
C ASN A 103 -89.26 117.87 77.86
N GLN A 104 -90.58 117.73 77.85
CA GLN A 104 -91.25 116.64 77.16
C GLN A 104 -91.03 116.73 75.63
N ILE A 105 -91.19 117.91 75.04
CA ILE A 105 -90.89 118.17 73.62
C ILE A 105 -89.41 117.92 73.30
N GLN A 106 -88.50 118.34 74.17
CA GLN A 106 -87.06 118.12 74.00
C GLN A 106 -86.73 116.62 74.03
N LYS A 107 -87.30 115.89 74.98
CA LYS A 107 -87.14 114.44 75.12
C LYS A 107 -87.72 113.69 73.92
N GLU A 108 -88.87 114.14 73.40
CA GLU A 108 -89.47 113.59 72.17
C GLU A 108 -88.57 113.82 70.95
N LYS A 109 -88.05 115.04 70.76
CA LYS A 109 -87.10 115.33 69.66
C LYS A 109 -85.80 114.54 69.76
N GLU A 110 -85.27 114.34 70.97
CA GLU A 110 -84.09 113.49 71.19
C GLU A 110 -84.42 112.02 70.90
N SER A 111 -85.59 111.54 71.34
CA SER A 111 -86.09 110.20 71.03
C SER A 111 -86.23 109.99 69.52
N GLU A 112 -86.83 110.94 68.79
CA GLU A 112 -86.95 110.89 67.33
C GLU A 112 -85.59 110.85 66.62
N LYS A 113 -84.61 111.65 67.09
CA LYS A 113 -83.24 111.61 66.58
C LYS A 113 -82.57 110.26 66.84
N HIS A 114 -82.69 109.75 68.05
CA HIS A 114 -82.14 108.43 68.41
C HIS A 114 -82.79 107.33 67.58
N GLU A 115 -84.11 107.39 67.35
CA GLU A 115 -84.82 106.45 66.49
C GLU A 115 -84.37 106.55 65.02
N ALA A 116 -84.14 107.76 64.50
CA ALA A 116 -83.61 107.97 63.16
C ALA A 116 -82.20 107.38 63.01
N PHE A 117 -81.30 107.62 63.97
CA PHE A 117 -79.96 107.01 63.97
C PHE A 117 -80.00 105.50 64.12
N ALA A 118 -80.89 104.95 64.95
CA ALA A 118 -81.09 103.51 65.08
C ALA A 118 -81.56 102.90 63.74
N LYS A 119 -82.50 103.56 63.05
CA LYS A 119 -82.96 103.15 61.72
C LYS A 119 -81.84 103.16 60.68
N ASP A 120 -80.99 104.19 60.68
CA ASP A 120 -79.86 104.25 59.74
C ASP A 120 -78.76 103.23 60.08
N LEU A 121 -78.49 102.96 61.36
CA LEU A 121 -77.59 101.90 61.77
C LEU A 121 -78.07 100.54 61.25
N ILE A 122 -79.37 100.24 61.38
CA ILE A 122 -79.98 99.01 60.85
C ILE A 122 -79.81 98.92 59.33
N LYS A 123 -80.06 100.01 58.59
CA LYS A 123 -79.85 100.02 57.13
C LYS A 123 -78.39 99.78 56.75
N HIS A 124 -77.45 100.41 57.46
CA HIS A 124 -76.03 100.23 57.20
C HIS A 124 -75.56 98.81 57.51
N ASP A 125 -76.00 98.23 58.62
CA ASP A 125 -75.71 96.84 58.99
C ASP A 125 -76.24 95.86 57.93
N GLN A 126 -77.50 96.06 57.48
CA GLN A 126 -78.07 95.29 56.37
C GLN A 126 -77.25 95.43 55.08
N ALA A 127 -76.79 96.64 54.75
CA ALA A 127 -75.94 96.86 53.57
C ALA A 127 -74.58 96.17 53.72
N MET A 128 -73.98 96.16 54.91
CA MET A 128 -72.72 95.47 55.19
C MET A 128 -72.86 93.96 55.04
N VAL A 129 -73.93 93.36 55.58
CA VAL A 129 -74.22 91.92 55.43
C VAL A 129 -74.34 91.54 53.95
N LEU A 130 -75.09 92.32 53.16
CA LEU A 130 -75.25 92.06 51.73
C LEU A 130 -73.92 92.18 50.95
N LEU A 131 -73.06 93.15 51.30
CA LEU A 131 -71.75 93.29 50.67
C LEU A 131 -70.81 92.14 51.05
N ASP A 132 -70.82 91.71 52.31
CA ASP A 132 -70.03 90.57 52.78
C ASP A 132 -70.48 89.26 52.12
N GLU A 133 -71.79 89.04 51.95
CA GLU A 133 -72.32 87.90 51.20
C GLU A 133 -71.88 87.90 49.73
N ARG A 134 -71.92 89.06 49.07
CA ARG A 134 -71.41 89.21 47.69
C ARG A 134 -69.92 88.89 47.61
N TYR A 135 -69.13 89.47 48.52
CA TYR A 135 -67.70 89.21 48.59
C TYR A 135 -67.38 87.73 48.82
N LYS A 136 -68.08 87.08 49.75
CA LYS A 136 -67.96 85.63 50.01
C LYS A 136 -68.32 84.81 48.77
N LYS A 137 -69.35 85.20 48.02
CA LYS A 137 -69.76 84.52 46.79
C LYS A 137 -68.74 84.69 45.68
N ASP A 138 -68.20 85.89 45.50
CA ASP A 138 -67.15 86.18 44.50
C ASP A 138 -65.86 85.43 44.83
N MET A 139 -65.46 85.39 46.10
CA MET A 139 -64.32 84.59 46.54
C MET A 139 -64.51 83.10 46.29
N LYS A 140 -65.71 82.56 46.56
CA LYS A 140 -66.04 81.16 46.23
C LYS A 140 -65.95 80.90 44.73
N ASN A 141 -66.51 81.78 43.90
CA ASN A 141 -66.48 81.65 42.45
C ASN A 141 -65.05 81.72 41.90
N LEU A 142 -64.24 82.66 42.40
CA LEU A 142 -62.84 82.79 42.02
C LEU A 142 -62.03 81.54 42.39
N ASN A 143 -62.18 81.05 43.62
CA ASN A 143 -61.51 79.83 44.06
C ASN A 143 -61.95 78.61 43.24
N LYS A 144 -63.24 78.53 42.89
CA LYS A 144 -63.77 77.48 42.01
C LYS A 144 -63.12 77.56 40.62
N ALA A 145 -63.06 78.74 40.00
CA ALA A 145 -62.43 78.94 38.71
C ALA A 145 -60.92 78.63 38.72
N ILE A 146 -60.21 78.97 39.81
CA ILE A 146 -58.80 78.59 39.98
C ILE A 146 -58.64 77.07 40.05
N ILE A 147 -59.51 76.39 40.79
CA ILE A 147 -59.47 74.92 40.90
C ILE A 147 -59.80 74.28 39.55
N GLU A 148 -60.84 74.76 38.85
CA GLU A 148 -61.21 74.30 37.50
C GLU A 148 -60.02 74.49 36.53
N PHE A 149 -59.39 75.67 36.51
CA PHE A 149 -58.21 75.92 35.68
C PHE A 149 -57.02 75.00 36.02
N ARG A 150 -56.76 74.77 37.31
CA ARG A 150 -55.72 73.83 37.75
C ARG A 150 -56.03 72.41 37.30
N GLN A 151 -57.29 71.99 37.44
CA GLN A 151 -57.75 70.67 37.03
C GLN A 151 -57.73 70.49 35.53
N GLU A 152 -57.97 71.51 34.72
CA GLU A 152 -57.97 71.38 33.26
C GLU A 152 -56.55 71.48 32.67
N TYR A 153 -55.79 72.51 33.07
CA TYR A 153 -54.56 72.91 32.37
C TYR A 153 -53.27 72.64 33.15
N GLN A 154 -53.34 72.32 34.44
CA GLN A 154 -52.16 72.06 35.28
C GLN A 154 -52.07 70.61 35.74
N ARG A 155 -52.70 69.70 34.99
CA ARG A 155 -52.60 68.27 35.27
C ARG A 155 -51.15 67.78 35.11
N PRO A 156 -50.69 66.84 35.95
CA PRO A 156 -49.37 66.24 35.80
C PRO A 156 -49.16 65.63 34.41
N GLU A 157 -50.19 65.03 33.79
CA GLU A 157 -50.06 64.40 32.47
C GLU A 157 -49.76 65.39 31.33
N MET A 158 -50.08 66.67 31.52
CA MET A 158 -49.92 67.72 30.51
C MET A 158 -48.56 68.42 30.57
N ARG A 159 -47.66 68.03 31.48
CA ARG A 159 -46.31 68.62 31.51
C ARG A 159 -45.45 68.06 30.38
N ARG A 160 -44.49 68.87 29.94
CA ARG A 160 -43.57 68.51 28.85
C ARG A 160 -42.75 67.25 29.18
N GLU A 161 -42.38 67.09 30.44
CA GLU A 161 -41.52 66.01 30.91
C GLU A 161 -42.30 64.80 31.50
N PHE A 162 -43.63 64.72 31.32
CA PHE A 162 -44.44 63.61 31.85
C PHE A 162 -44.00 62.25 31.36
N ASP A 163 -43.56 62.15 30.11
CA ASP A 163 -43.01 60.93 29.52
C ASP A 163 -41.81 60.35 30.32
N LEU A 164 -41.03 61.20 30.99
CA LEU A 164 -39.89 60.78 31.81
C LEU A 164 -40.29 60.26 33.20
N TYR A 165 -41.39 60.74 33.77
CA TYR A 165 -41.84 60.37 35.14
C TYR A 165 -43.15 59.59 35.16
N ASP A 166 -43.69 59.21 34.00
CA ASP A 166 -44.89 58.39 33.88
C ASP A 166 -44.67 57.05 34.60
N PRO A 167 -45.45 56.73 35.65
CA PRO A 167 -45.34 55.45 36.35
C PRO A 167 -45.56 54.22 35.45
N GLN A 168 -46.22 54.41 34.30
CA GLN A 168 -46.48 53.36 33.32
C GLN A 168 -45.51 53.36 32.14
N ALA A 169 -44.46 54.19 32.14
CA ALA A 169 -43.51 54.31 31.02
C ALA A 169 -42.96 52.94 30.57
N LEU A 170 -42.56 52.09 31.53
CA LEU A 170 -42.02 50.75 31.27
C LEU A 170 -43.03 49.80 30.60
N LYS A 171 -44.34 50.01 30.82
CA LYS A 171 -45.40 49.19 30.20
C LYS A 171 -45.72 49.66 28.78
N LYS A 172 -45.54 50.97 28.52
CA LYS A 172 -45.78 51.58 27.21
C LYS A 172 -44.57 51.41 26.27
N SER A 173 -43.37 51.28 26.81
CA SER A 173 -42.15 51.08 26.03
C SER A 173 -42.09 49.69 25.39
N LEU A 174 -41.73 49.64 24.11
CA LEU A 174 -41.44 48.38 23.43
C LEU A 174 -40.10 47.79 23.89
N PRO A 175 -39.93 46.46 23.92
CA PRO A 175 -38.63 45.83 24.10
C PRO A 175 -37.60 46.32 23.08
N ALA A 176 -36.33 46.34 23.49
CA ALA A 176 -35.21 46.81 22.66
C ALA A 176 -35.02 45.99 21.36
N ARG A 177 -35.40 44.70 21.36
CA ARG A 177 -35.46 43.80 20.21
C ARG A 177 -36.75 42.99 20.31
N ILE A 178 -37.61 43.04 19.28
CA ILE A 178 -38.90 42.31 19.25
C ILE A 178 -38.76 40.95 18.57
N SER A 179 -37.97 40.90 17.50
CA SER A 179 -37.73 39.71 16.69
C SER A 179 -36.28 39.70 16.21
N ASP A 180 -35.83 38.56 15.70
CA ASP A 180 -34.50 38.44 15.10
C ASP A 180 -34.36 39.31 13.85
N ASP A 181 -35.45 39.54 13.12
CA ASP A 181 -35.48 40.35 11.90
C ASP A 181 -36.05 41.77 12.14
N ASP A 182 -35.96 42.29 13.37
CA ASP A 182 -36.40 43.64 13.70
C ASP A 182 -35.54 44.70 12.98
N PRO A 183 -36.11 45.49 12.05
CA PRO A 183 -35.35 46.47 11.26
C PRO A 183 -34.82 47.64 12.10
N ARG A 184 -35.30 47.83 13.34
CA ARG A 184 -34.78 48.84 14.27
C ARG A 184 -33.42 48.44 14.85
N CYS A 185 -33.11 47.14 14.88
CA CYS A 185 -31.87 46.59 15.39
C CYS A 185 -30.75 46.67 14.34
N THR A 186 -30.29 47.87 14.05
CA THR A 186 -29.13 48.11 13.17
C THR A 186 -27.82 47.73 13.87
N ILE A 187 -26.72 47.69 13.11
CA ILE A 187 -25.38 47.33 13.61
C ILE A 187 -24.95 48.23 14.79
N SER A 188 -25.26 49.53 14.73
CA SER A 188 -24.92 50.50 15.79
C SER A 188 -25.72 50.30 17.09
N SER A 189 -26.90 49.68 17.01
CA SER A 189 -27.77 49.47 18.19
C SER A 189 -27.22 48.42 19.17
N MET A 190 -26.27 47.58 18.72
CA MET A 190 -25.69 46.45 19.46
C MET A 190 -26.71 45.43 20.03
N GLN A 191 -27.97 45.47 19.58
CA GLN A 191 -29.02 44.54 20.04
C GLN A 191 -29.02 43.19 19.31
N LYS A 192 -28.37 43.12 18.14
CA LYS A 192 -28.19 41.90 17.34
C LYS A 192 -26.73 41.76 16.94
N LEU A 193 -26.12 40.64 17.29
CA LEU A 193 -24.74 40.32 16.94
C LEU A 193 -24.70 39.19 15.92
N VAL A 194 -23.89 39.33 14.87
CA VAL A 194 -23.80 38.32 13.80
C VAL A 194 -23.19 36.99 14.29
N GLY A 195 -22.40 37.02 15.37
CA GLY A 195 -21.87 35.80 15.99
C GLY A 195 -22.88 34.98 16.79
N GLU A 196 -24.08 35.52 17.05
CA GLU A 196 -25.16 34.81 17.71
C GLU A 196 -25.79 33.79 16.73
N ASP A 197 -25.32 32.55 16.77
CA ASP A 197 -25.84 31.46 15.92
C ASP A 197 -27.14 30.88 16.50
N ILE A 198 -28.27 31.48 16.14
CA ILE A 198 -29.62 31.02 16.54
C ILE A 198 -29.90 29.60 16.00
N LYS A 199 -29.31 29.24 14.86
CA LYS A 199 -29.51 27.95 14.19
C LYS A 199 -28.48 26.89 14.57
N GLN A 200 -27.71 27.11 15.63
CA GLN A 200 -26.66 26.19 16.07
C GLN A 200 -27.16 24.74 16.20
N ARG A 201 -28.36 24.54 16.77
CA ARG A 201 -28.95 23.20 16.93
C ARG A 201 -29.25 22.52 15.60
N GLU A 202 -29.79 23.25 14.63
CA GLU A 202 -30.08 22.73 13.29
C GLU A 202 -28.77 22.39 12.55
N ARG A 203 -27.76 23.26 12.65
CA ARG A 203 -26.43 23.03 12.08
C ARG A 203 -25.77 21.77 12.65
N ILE A 204 -25.80 21.61 13.98
CA ILE A 204 -25.25 20.42 14.64
C ILE A 204 -26.00 19.17 14.21
N LYS A 205 -27.33 19.23 14.12
CA LYS A 205 -28.15 18.09 13.65
C LYS A 205 -27.78 17.67 12.23
N GLN A 206 -27.66 18.62 11.31
CA GLN A 206 -27.24 18.34 9.93
C GLN A 206 -25.83 17.75 9.87
N GLN A 207 -24.89 18.27 10.66
CA GLN A 207 -23.53 17.72 10.76
C GLN A 207 -23.52 16.28 11.30
N GLN A 208 -24.36 15.98 12.29
CA GLN A 208 -24.51 14.63 12.82
C GLN A 208 -25.13 13.67 11.80
N GLU A 209 -26.13 14.12 11.03
CA GLU A 209 -26.73 13.34 9.94
C GLU A 209 -25.70 13.03 8.85
N GLN A 210 -24.93 14.03 8.39
CA GLN A 210 -23.84 13.84 7.43
C GLN A 210 -22.79 12.85 7.95
N PHE A 211 -22.35 13.02 9.20
CA PHE A 211 -21.37 12.13 9.80
C PHE A 211 -21.89 10.69 9.89
N ARG A 212 -23.17 10.52 10.26
CA ARG A 212 -23.82 9.21 10.32
C ARG A 212 -23.88 8.57 8.94
N GLU A 213 -24.28 9.30 7.91
CA GLU A 213 -24.36 8.81 6.53
C GLU A 213 -22.98 8.38 6.01
N TRP A 214 -21.96 9.21 6.21
CA TRP A 214 -20.58 8.87 5.82
C TRP A 214 -20.06 7.64 6.57
N SER A 215 -20.30 7.54 7.88
CA SER A 215 -19.89 6.39 8.67
C SER A 215 -20.57 5.09 8.18
N LEU A 216 -21.87 5.15 7.89
CA LEU A 216 -22.61 4.01 7.35
C LEU A 216 -22.11 3.62 5.96
N ALA A 217 -21.85 4.59 5.08
CA ALA A 217 -21.30 4.34 3.75
C ALA A 217 -19.94 3.64 3.85
N GLN A 218 -19.03 4.14 4.70
CA GLN A 218 -17.71 3.55 4.92
C GLN A 218 -17.80 2.12 5.50
N GLN A 219 -18.70 1.89 6.46
CA GLN A 219 -18.93 0.55 7.01
C GLN A 219 -19.46 -0.42 5.94
N ASN A 220 -20.37 0.03 5.09
CA ASN A 220 -20.91 -0.79 4.01
C ASN A 220 -19.86 -1.10 2.94
N GLU A 221 -19.03 -0.12 2.58
CA GLU A 221 -17.90 -0.31 1.67
C GLU A 221 -16.89 -1.32 2.22
N LEU A 222 -16.51 -1.20 3.50
CA LEU A 222 -15.64 -2.16 4.17
C LEU A 222 -16.23 -3.56 4.19
N LYS A 223 -17.53 -3.69 4.52
CA LYS A 223 -18.21 -4.99 4.50
C LYS A 223 -18.23 -5.59 3.10
N LYS A 224 -18.51 -4.79 2.07
CA LYS A 224 -18.52 -5.23 0.68
C LYS A 224 -17.12 -5.67 0.24
N ALA A 225 -16.09 -4.87 0.49
CA ALA A 225 -14.71 -5.22 0.18
C ALA A 225 -14.25 -6.50 0.89
N LEU A 226 -14.71 -6.72 2.13
CA LEU A 226 -14.41 -7.95 2.87
C LEU A 226 -15.12 -9.18 2.28
N VAL A 227 -16.37 -9.04 1.83
CA VAL A 227 -17.10 -10.11 1.12
C VAL A 227 -16.42 -10.42 -0.21
N ASP A 228 -16.07 -9.39 -1.00
CA ASP A 228 -15.39 -9.53 -2.28
C ASP A 228 -14.03 -10.22 -2.10
N LYS A 229 -13.26 -9.83 -1.07
CA LYS A 229 -12.00 -10.49 -0.71
C LYS A 229 -12.21 -11.96 -0.35
N LYS A 230 -13.16 -12.27 0.54
CA LYS A 230 -13.46 -13.67 0.91
C LYS A 230 -13.87 -14.51 -0.30
N HIS A 231 -14.63 -13.93 -1.23
CA HIS A 231 -15.03 -14.59 -2.45
C HIS A 231 -13.81 -14.88 -3.35
N ALA A 232 -12.93 -13.89 -3.55
CA ALA A 232 -11.69 -14.05 -4.30
C ALA A 232 -10.76 -15.10 -3.66
N ASP A 233 -10.58 -15.07 -2.34
CA ASP A 233 -9.79 -16.04 -1.59
C ASP A 233 -10.38 -17.46 -1.76
N SER A 234 -11.70 -17.62 -1.67
CA SER A 234 -12.36 -18.92 -1.90
C SER A 234 -12.19 -19.44 -3.32
N LEU A 235 -12.24 -18.56 -4.33
CA LEU A 235 -11.97 -18.95 -5.73
C LEU A 235 -10.51 -19.36 -5.92
N PHE A 236 -9.59 -18.63 -5.30
CA PHE A 236 -8.17 -18.96 -5.33
C PHE A 236 -7.91 -20.34 -4.69
N ASP A 237 -8.51 -20.61 -3.52
CA ASP A 237 -8.38 -21.90 -2.85
C ASP A 237 -8.92 -23.06 -3.68
N LYS A 238 -10.08 -22.88 -4.33
CA LYS A 238 -10.64 -23.88 -5.27
C LYS A 238 -9.70 -24.15 -6.43
N ASN A 239 -9.21 -23.09 -7.08
CA ASN A 239 -8.27 -23.21 -8.19
C ASN A 239 -6.98 -23.91 -7.76
N ARG A 240 -6.46 -23.62 -6.55
CA ARG A 240 -5.29 -24.29 -6.00
C ARG A 240 -5.53 -25.79 -5.82
N ILE A 241 -6.65 -26.18 -5.20
CA ILE A 241 -7.02 -27.58 -5.01
C ILE A 241 -7.18 -28.30 -6.36
N ASP A 242 -7.80 -27.65 -7.34
CA ASP A 242 -7.98 -28.22 -8.68
C ASP A 242 -6.64 -28.42 -9.40
N LEU A 243 -5.70 -27.49 -9.25
CA LEU A 243 -4.34 -27.62 -9.81
C LEU A 243 -3.57 -28.76 -9.15
N ASP A 244 -3.60 -28.86 -7.81
CA ASP A 244 -2.95 -29.95 -7.08
C ASP A 244 -3.54 -31.30 -7.48
N ARG A 245 -4.87 -31.39 -7.60
CA ARG A 245 -5.55 -32.59 -8.08
C ARG A 245 -5.07 -32.99 -9.48
N ARG A 246 -5.03 -32.03 -10.42
CA ARG A 246 -4.54 -32.28 -11.78
C ARG A 246 -3.07 -32.71 -11.79
N ALA A 247 -2.24 -32.13 -10.92
CA ALA A 247 -0.84 -32.50 -10.79
C ALA A 247 -0.69 -33.96 -10.32
N CYS A 248 -1.46 -34.37 -9.30
CA CYS A 248 -1.51 -35.76 -8.85
C CYS A 248 -2.00 -36.71 -9.96
N GLU A 249 -3.08 -36.36 -10.66
CA GLU A 249 -3.59 -37.14 -11.79
C GLU A 249 -2.51 -37.31 -12.88
N LEU A 250 -1.84 -36.23 -13.29
CA LEU A 250 -0.74 -36.27 -14.26
C LEU A 250 0.43 -37.14 -13.79
N GLN A 251 0.81 -37.04 -12.51
CA GLN A 251 1.88 -37.86 -11.94
C GLN A 251 1.52 -39.35 -11.99
N THR A 252 0.28 -39.72 -11.64
CA THR A 252 -0.17 -41.12 -11.72
C THR A 252 -0.16 -41.64 -13.15
N MET A 253 -0.57 -40.83 -14.13
CA MET A 253 -0.53 -41.19 -15.54
C MET A 253 0.90 -41.33 -16.06
N GLU A 254 1.80 -40.42 -15.67
CA GLU A 254 3.22 -40.51 -15.99
C GLU A 254 3.84 -41.79 -15.41
N GLU A 255 3.53 -42.12 -14.15
CA GLU A 255 4.04 -43.33 -13.53
C GLU A 255 3.52 -44.59 -14.24
N GLN A 256 2.23 -44.64 -14.59
CA GLN A 256 1.64 -45.74 -15.34
C GLN A 256 2.30 -45.92 -16.72
N THR A 257 2.52 -44.82 -17.44
CA THR A 257 3.20 -44.86 -18.75
C THR A 257 4.65 -45.32 -18.63
N ARG A 258 5.42 -44.82 -17.65
CA ARG A 258 6.78 -45.29 -17.37
C ARG A 258 6.82 -46.78 -17.04
N ARG A 259 5.89 -47.26 -16.20
CA ARG A 259 5.75 -48.69 -15.88
C ARG A 259 5.42 -49.51 -17.13
N ALA A 260 4.49 -49.06 -17.96
CA ALA A 260 4.15 -49.73 -19.22
C ALA A 260 5.35 -49.84 -20.15
N VAL A 261 6.09 -48.73 -20.37
CA VAL A 261 7.31 -48.71 -21.19
C VAL A 261 8.39 -49.65 -20.63
N THR A 262 8.54 -49.70 -19.31
CA THR A 262 9.50 -50.59 -18.66
C THR A 262 9.13 -52.07 -18.88
N ILE A 263 7.85 -52.41 -18.76
CA ILE A 263 7.35 -53.76 -19.01
C ILE A 263 7.57 -54.14 -20.47
N THR A 264 7.19 -53.29 -21.43
CA THR A 264 7.38 -53.57 -22.87
C THR A 264 8.86 -53.73 -23.22
N THR A 265 9.74 -52.93 -22.63
CA THR A 265 11.20 -53.01 -22.85
C THR A 265 11.76 -54.31 -22.28
N LYS A 266 11.34 -54.69 -21.07
CA LYS A 266 11.72 -55.96 -20.45
C LYS A 266 11.28 -57.16 -21.31
N ASP A 267 10.05 -57.14 -21.81
CA ASP A 267 9.51 -58.22 -22.62
C ASP A 267 10.22 -58.30 -23.99
N PHE A 268 10.54 -57.16 -24.61
CA PHE A 268 11.36 -57.08 -25.82
C PHE A 268 12.77 -57.66 -25.58
N ASN A 269 13.47 -57.23 -24.52
CA ASN A 269 14.81 -57.75 -24.19
C ASN A 269 14.77 -59.26 -23.92
N ARG A 270 13.71 -59.75 -23.28
CA ARG A 270 13.51 -61.19 -23.05
C ARG A 270 13.35 -61.94 -24.37
N ALA A 271 12.53 -61.43 -25.29
CA ALA A 271 12.35 -62.02 -26.62
C ALA A 271 13.67 -62.01 -27.41
N GLN A 272 14.41 -60.90 -27.39
CA GLN A 272 15.71 -60.77 -28.04
C GLN A 272 16.76 -61.73 -27.46
N ALA A 273 16.79 -61.91 -26.13
CA ALA A 273 17.67 -62.87 -25.49
C ALA A 273 17.34 -64.32 -25.89
N MET A 274 16.04 -64.66 -26.00
CA MET A 274 15.60 -65.97 -26.49
C MET A 274 16.01 -66.19 -27.95
N GLU A 275 15.81 -65.20 -28.82
CA GLU A 275 16.21 -65.25 -30.22
C GLU A 275 17.73 -65.45 -30.36
N ASN A 276 18.53 -64.66 -29.63
CA ASN A 276 19.98 -64.80 -29.61
C ASN A 276 20.41 -66.18 -29.10
N ALA A 277 19.76 -66.72 -28.07
CA ALA A 277 20.06 -68.07 -27.58
C ALA A 277 19.77 -69.15 -28.62
N VAL A 278 18.68 -69.02 -29.40
CA VAL A 278 18.38 -69.91 -30.53
C VAL A 278 19.44 -69.76 -31.62
N ARG A 279 19.82 -68.53 -31.97
CA ARG A 279 20.86 -68.25 -32.97
C ARG A 279 22.20 -68.85 -32.60
N CYS A 280 22.67 -68.65 -31.37
CA CYS A 280 23.91 -69.25 -30.89
C CYS A 280 23.86 -70.78 -30.88
N LYS A 281 22.71 -71.39 -30.60
CA LYS A 281 22.56 -72.86 -30.71
C LYS A 281 22.68 -73.31 -32.16
N LEU A 282 22.05 -72.60 -33.10
CA LEU A 282 22.13 -72.91 -34.53
C LEU A 282 23.54 -72.73 -35.06
N GLU A 283 24.21 -71.63 -34.71
CA GLU A 283 25.62 -71.39 -35.07
C GLU A 283 26.52 -72.50 -34.52
N LYS A 284 26.33 -72.92 -33.26
CA LYS A 284 27.07 -74.05 -32.69
C LYS A 284 26.85 -75.33 -33.49
N GLN A 285 25.60 -75.65 -33.81
CA GLN A 285 25.28 -76.83 -34.64
C GLN A 285 25.95 -76.74 -36.01
N GLN A 286 25.90 -75.57 -36.67
CA GLN A 286 26.59 -75.35 -37.94
C GLN A 286 28.10 -75.55 -37.80
N THR A 287 28.74 -74.99 -36.77
CA THR A 287 30.17 -75.18 -36.55
C THR A 287 30.51 -76.64 -36.25
N GLU A 288 29.66 -77.38 -35.53
CA GLU A 288 29.84 -78.81 -35.28
C GLU A 288 29.71 -79.61 -36.58
N ASP A 289 28.72 -79.30 -37.42
CA ASP A 289 28.54 -79.92 -38.73
C ASP A 289 29.72 -79.60 -39.65
N ASP A 290 30.17 -78.34 -39.71
CA ASP A 290 31.34 -77.92 -40.48
C ASP A 290 32.60 -78.65 -40.01
N ASN A 291 32.86 -78.70 -38.70
CA ASN A 291 33.97 -79.46 -38.12
C ASN A 291 33.88 -80.95 -38.51
N LEU A 292 32.69 -81.55 -38.46
CA LEU A 292 32.49 -82.94 -38.87
C LEU A 292 32.74 -83.14 -40.36
N THR A 293 32.32 -82.19 -41.21
CA THR A 293 32.61 -82.24 -42.65
C THR A 293 34.09 -82.06 -42.93
N GLU A 294 34.79 -81.16 -42.24
CA GLU A 294 36.24 -80.98 -42.32
C GLU A 294 36.96 -82.27 -41.94
N ILE A 295 36.63 -82.87 -40.79
CA ILE A 295 37.21 -84.15 -40.34
C ILE A 295 36.96 -85.24 -41.39
N LYS A 296 35.73 -85.37 -41.91
CA LYS A 296 35.42 -86.36 -42.96
C LYS A 296 36.21 -86.11 -44.24
N ASN A 297 36.37 -84.84 -44.64
CA ASN A 297 37.12 -84.45 -45.82
C ASN A 297 38.62 -84.70 -45.65
N GLN A 298 39.19 -84.46 -44.47
CA GLN A 298 40.58 -84.78 -44.16
C GLN A 298 40.80 -86.30 -44.13
N LEU A 299 39.90 -87.06 -43.48
CA LEU A 299 39.99 -88.53 -43.40
C LEU A 299 39.87 -89.23 -44.77
N ARG A 300 38.96 -88.75 -45.62
CA ARG A 300 38.85 -89.20 -47.03
C ARG A 300 39.88 -88.51 -47.92
N GLY A 301 40.58 -87.54 -47.35
CA GLY A 301 41.58 -86.73 -47.98
C GLY A 301 42.76 -87.60 -48.37
N ASP A 302 43.23 -87.29 -49.55
CA ASP A 302 44.17 -88.06 -50.34
C ASP A 302 45.58 -88.09 -49.67
N LEU A 303 45.83 -87.13 -48.77
CA LEU A 303 46.99 -87.05 -47.87
C LEU A 303 46.96 -88.10 -46.75
N LEU A 304 45.87 -88.17 -45.95
CA LEU A 304 45.77 -89.08 -44.81
C LEU A 304 45.50 -90.53 -45.24
N SER A 305 44.79 -90.74 -46.35
CA SER A 305 44.55 -92.08 -46.90
C SER A 305 45.74 -92.63 -47.70
N GLU A 306 46.83 -91.85 -47.81
CA GLU A 306 48.04 -92.15 -48.59
C GLU A 306 47.76 -92.77 -49.96
N ASN A 307 46.77 -92.23 -50.68
CA ASN A 307 46.26 -92.87 -51.90
C ASN A 307 47.38 -92.99 -52.96
N PRO A 308 47.74 -94.22 -53.43
CA PRO A 308 48.82 -94.41 -54.38
C PRO A 308 48.49 -93.84 -55.78
N LYS A 309 47.20 -93.60 -56.07
CA LYS A 309 46.76 -93.01 -57.35
C LYS A 309 47.21 -91.57 -57.55
N GLN A 310 47.61 -90.86 -56.49
CA GLN A 310 48.22 -89.52 -56.59
C GLN A 310 49.52 -89.51 -57.39
N ALA A 311 50.20 -90.65 -57.46
CA ALA A 311 51.46 -90.77 -58.16
C ALA A 311 51.26 -90.86 -59.69
N ILE A 312 50.04 -91.12 -60.17
CA ILE A 312 49.73 -91.29 -61.60
C ILE A 312 49.83 -89.93 -62.30
N SER A 313 50.75 -89.80 -63.26
CA SER A 313 50.87 -88.60 -64.06
C SER A 313 49.72 -88.47 -65.04
N ALA A 314 49.27 -87.23 -65.28
CA ALA A 314 48.33 -86.92 -66.37
C ALA A 314 48.89 -87.28 -67.76
N PHE A 315 50.22 -87.40 -67.90
CA PHE A 315 50.90 -87.77 -69.15
C PHE A 315 50.90 -89.29 -69.43
N GLY A 316 50.23 -90.10 -68.61
CA GLY A 316 49.98 -91.53 -68.85
C GLY A 316 50.49 -92.44 -67.73
N GLU A 317 49.97 -93.67 -67.71
CA GLU A 317 50.14 -94.65 -66.62
C GLU A 317 51.60 -95.04 -66.33
N LYS A 318 52.48 -94.97 -67.33
CA LYS A 318 53.91 -95.27 -67.18
C LYS A 318 54.73 -94.12 -66.59
N HIS A 319 54.14 -92.93 -66.47
CA HIS A 319 54.80 -91.76 -65.91
C HIS A 319 54.31 -91.52 -64.49
N VAL A 320 55.24 -91.45 -63.56
CA VAL A 320 54.95 -91.21 -62.15
C VAL A 320 55.36 -89.78 -61.78
N ILE A 321 54.55 -89.09 -60.98
CA ILE A 321 54.91 -87.77 -60.43
C ILE A 321 55.95 -87.99 -59.32
N PRO A 322 57.21 -87.53 -59.48
CA PRO A 322 58.31 -87.92 -58.58
C PRO A 322 58.07 -87.55 -57.10
N SER A 323 57.42 -86.42 -56.85
CA SER A 323 57.15 -85.94 -55.48
C SER A 323 56.06 -86.73 -54.75
N HIS A 324 55.20 -87.46 -55.47
CA HIS A 324 54.07 -88.21 -54.92
C HIS A 324 54.26 -89.73 -55.01
N TRP A 325 55.45 -90.18 -55.41
CA TRP A 325 55.79 -91.60 -55.50
C TRP A 325 55.83 -92.22 -54.09
N LYS A 326 55.01 -93.25 -53.84
CA LYS A 326 54.88 -93.95 -52.53
C LYS A 326 55.24 -95.44 -52.58
N GLY A 327 56.20 -95.81 -53.42
CA GLY A 327 56.67 -97.19 -53.60
C GLY A 327 56.00 -97.88 -54.79
N MET A 328 56.44 -99.12 -55.07
CA MET A 328 55.85 -99.96 -56.12
C MET A 328 54.52 -100.54 -55.66
N SER A 329 53.61 -100.77 -56.61
CA SER A 329 52.36 -101.48 -56.34
C SER A 329 52.64 -102.91 -55.86
N ARG A 330 51.72 -103.49 -55.08
CA ARG A 330 51.81 -104.90 -54.67
C ARG A 330 51.89 -105.84 -55.88
N GLU A 331 51.16 -105.51 -56.95
CA GLU A 331 51.17 -106.27 -58.20
C GLU A 331 52.55 -106.22 -58.89
N GLU A 332 53.19 -105.05 -58.93
CA GLU A 332 54.53 -104.87 -59.50
C GLU A 332 55.61 -105.59 -58.67
N LEU A 333 55.51 -105.54 -57.34
CA LEU A 333 56.39 -106.27 -56.43
C LEU A 333 56.24 -107.80 -56.61
N ASP A 334 55.01 -108.28 -56.75
CA ASP A 334 54.73 -109.70 -57.00
C ASP A 334 55.34 -110.17 -58.32
N ASP A 335 55.29 -109.36 -59.37
CA ASP A 335 55.92 -109.65 -60.65
C ASP A 335 57.46 -109.66 -60.56
N ILE A 336 58.06 -108.76 -59.78
CA ILE A 336 59.50 -108.81 -59.47
C ILE A 336 59.85 -110.09 -58.73
N TYR A 337 59.08 -110.49 -57.72
CA TYR A 337 59.32 -111.73 -56.99
C TYR A 337 59.19 -112.97 -57.88
N ARG A 338 58.21 -113.00 -58.80
CA ARG A 338 58.09 -114.06 -59.81
C ARG A 338 59.33 -114.11 -60.70
N THR A 339 59.78 -112.96 -61.18
CA THR A 339 60.95 -112.85 -62.06
C THR A 339 62.23 -113.30 -61.35
N GLN A 340 62.43 -112.91 -60.09
CA GLN A 340 63.57 -113.34 -59.28
C GLN A 340 63.58 -114.86 -59.05
N LYS A 341 62.42 -115.48 -58.83
CA LYS A 341 62.32 -116.94 -58.71
C LYS A 341 62.78 -117.63 -59.99
N VAL A 342 62.32 -117.16 -61.16
CA VAL A 342 62.76 -117.68 -62.46
C VAL A 342 64.27 -117.53 -62.64
N GLN A 343 64.85 -116.38 -62.28
CA GLN A 343 66.31 -116.17 -62.35
C GLN A 343 67.10 -117.11 -61.44
N VAL A 344 66.61 -117.39 -60.22
CA VAL A 344 67.24 -118.35 -59.31
C VAL A 344 67.21 -119.77 -59.90
N GLU A 345 66.09 -120.18 -60.49
CA GLU A 345 65.95 -121.47 -61.15
C GLU A 345 66.87 -121.59 -62.38
N GLU A 346 66.95 -120.55 -63.20
CA GLU A 346 67.84 -120.52 -64.36
C GLU A 346 69.32 -120.54 -63.97
N LYS A 347 69.71 -119.81 -62.92
CA LYS A 347 71.08 -119.86 -62.38
C LYS A 347 71.45 -121.24 -61.82
N LYS A 348 70.50 -121.94 -61.20
CA LYS A 348 70.68 -123.34 -60.77
C LYS A 348 70.89 -124.26 -61.97
N ARG A 349 70.11 -124.08 -63.05
CA ARG A 349 70.26 -124.85 -64.30
C ARG A 349 71.66 -124.66 -64.90
N LEU A 350 72.13 -123.41 -65.02
CA LEU A 350 73.46 -123.10 -65.57
C LEU A 350 74.60 -123.69 -64.73
N ASN A 351 74.51 -123.64 -63.40
CA ASN A 351 75.51 -124.26 -62.51
C ASN A 351 75.54 -125.79 -62.64
N GLU A 352 74.41 -126.44 -62.94
CA GLU A 352 74.35 -127.88 -63.20
C GLU A 352 75.03 -128.22 -64.53
N GLU A 353 74.75 -127.46 -65.59
CA GLU A 353 75.40 -127.60 -66.90
C GLU A 353 76.91 -127.38 -66.82
N GLU A 354 77.38 -126.40 -66.03
CA GLU A 354 78.81 -126.17 -65.79
C GLU A 354 79.45 -127.33 -65.02
N ARG A 355 78.76 -127.90 -64.02
CA ARG A 355 79.24 -129.09 -63.29
C ARG A 355 79.38 -130.30 -64.20
N GLN A 356 78.43 -130.53 -65.10
CA GLN A 356 78.49 -131.61 -66.08
C GLN A 356 79.66 -131.43 -67.05
N ARG A 357 79.86 -130.21 -67.57
CA ARG A 357 81.02 -129.90 -68.44
C ARG A 357 82.36 -130.09 -67.74
N ASN A 358 82.49 -129.65 -66.49
CA ASN A 358 83.71 -129.86 -65.71
C ASN A 358 83.98 -131.35 -65.44
N ALA A 359 82.94 -132.14 -65.13
CA ALA A 359 83.07 -133.58 -64.94
C ALA A 359 83.52 -134.30 -66.22
N GLU A 360 83.01 -133.90 -67.40
CA GLU A 360 83.48 -134.41 -68.69
C GLU A 360 84.92 -134.03 -68.99
N TRP A 361 85.32 -132.78 -68.68
CA TRP A 361 86.69 -132.31 -68.85
C TRP A 361 87.67 -133.06 -67.95
N ASP A 362 87.31 -133.30 -66.68
CA ASP A 362 88.11 -134.11 -65.75
C ASP A 362 88.24 -135.57 -66.21
N ARG A 363 87.16 -136.15 -66.76
CA ARG A 363 87.20 -137.51 -67.31
C ARG A 363 88.15 -137.61 -68.49
N ASN A 364 88.14 -136.63 -69.39
CA ASN A 364 89.09 -136.56 -70.51
C ASN A 364 90.53 -136.38 -70.02
N ARG A 365 90.77 -135.49 -69.05
CA ARG A 365 92.10 -135.29 -68.44
C ARG A 365 92.68 -136.58 -67.85
N VAL A 366 91.86 -137.36 -67.12
CA VAL A 366 92.30 -138.64 -66.55
C VAL A 366 92.60 -139.66 -67.65
N ASN A 367 91.79 -139.72 -68.71
CA ASN A 367 92.04 -140.62 -69.84
C ASN A 367 93.34 -140.26 -70.58
N ASP A 368 93.59 -138.97 -70.85
CA ASP A 368 94.80 -138.48 -71.51
C ASP A 368 96.05 -138.77 -70.68
N ALA A 369 96.00 -138.53 -69.36
CA ALA A 369 97.08 -138.88 -68.46
C ALA A 369 97.38 -140.39 -68.47
N ARG A 370 96.33 -141.23 -68.55
CA ARG A 370 96.48 -142.69 -68.63
C ARG A 370 97.12 -143.11 -69.96
N ALA A 371 96.73 -142.49 -71.07
CA ALA A 371 97.34 -142.71 -72.38
C ALA A 371 98.82 -142.30 -72.40
N ALA A 372 99.17 -141.16 -71.81
CA ALA A 372 100.55 -140.67 -71.70
C ALA A 372 101.44 -141.66 -70.93
N ILE A 373 100.98 -142.20 -69.79
CA ILE A 373 101.72 -143.19 -69.00
C ILE A 373 101.94 -144.49 -69.81
N LEU A 374 100.93 -144.93 -70.57
CA LEU A 374 101.07 -146.12 -71.44
C LEU A 374 102.12 -145.89 -72.54
N PHE A 375 102.13 -144.70 -73.15
CA PHE A 375 103.09 -144.31 -74.17
C PHE A 375 104.52 -144.24 -73.60
N GLU A 376 104.70 -143.66 -72.41
CA GLU A 376 106.00 -143.57 -71.74
C GLU A 376 106.57 -144.96 -71.39
N ARG A 377 105.71 -145.90 -70.99
CA ARG A 377 106.09 -147.30 -70.76
C ARG A 377 106.52 -148.02 -72.04
N GLN A 378 105.92 -147.69 -73.19
CA GLN A 378 106.31 -148.25 -74.47
C GLN A 378 107.68 -147.71 -74.91
N GLN A 379 107.90 -146.40 -74.83
CA GLN A 379 109.22 -145.78 -75.08
C GLN A 379 110.32 -146.38 -74.20
N LYS A 380 110.03 -146.60 -72.90
CA LYS A 380 111.00 -147.23 -71.98
C LYS A 380 111.36 -148.67 -72.38
N ARG A 381 110.45 -149.43 -73.01
CA ARG A 381 110.74 -150.78 -73.52
C ARG A 381 111.62 -150.72 -74.77
N GLU A 382 111.28 -149.85 -75.71
CA GLU A 382 112.05 -149.65 -76.96
C GLU A 382 113.48 -149.19 -76.65
N ASN A 383 113.65 -148.20 -75.78
CA ASN A 383 114.98 -147.73 -75.34
C ASN A 383 115.81 -148.83 -74.67
N ARG A 384 115.16 -149.73 -73.92
CA ARG A 384 115.85 -150.87 -73.28
C ARG A 384 116.31 -151.90 -74.31
N GLN A 385 115.54 -152.09 -75.38
CA GLN A 385 115.91 -152.97 -76.50
C GLN A 385 117.08 -152.37 -77.31
N ILE A 386 117.03 -151.06 -77.61
CA ILE A 386 118.10 -150.33 -78.31
C ILE A 386 119.43 -150.40 -77.53
N ARG A 387 119.39 -150.22 -76.20
CA ARG A 387 120.59 -150.37 -75.36
C ARG A 387 121.18 -151.78 -75.42
N ARG A 388 120.35 -152.82 -75.35
CA ARG A 388 120.80 -154.22 -75.49
C ARG A 388 121.47 -154.47 -76.84
N THR A 389 120.89 -153.96 -77.94
CA THR A 389 121.49 -154.12 -79.28
C THR A 389 122.84 -153.39 -79.40
N LEU A 390 122.95 -152.19 -78.82
CA LEU A 390 124.21 -151.43 -78.76
C LEU A 390 125.29 -152.15 -77.94
N ASP A 391 124.92 -152.70 -76.78
CA ASP A 391 125.83 -153.45 -75.90
C ASP A 391 126.36 -154.72 -76.60
N CYS A 392 125.49 -155.46 -77.31
CA CYS A 392 125.90 -156.61 -78.12
C CYS A 392 126.87 -156.23 -79.25
N HIS A 393 126.58 -155.12 -79.96
CA HIS A 393 127.42 -154.65 -81.05
C HIS A 393 128.81 -154.19 -80.56
N ASN A 394 128.86 -153.44 -79.45
CA ASN A 394 130.12 -153.02 -78.82
C ASN A 394 130.97 -154.21 -78.33
N SER A 395 130.33 -155.25 -77.79
CA SER A 395 131.05 -156.47 -77.39
C SER A 395 131.70 -157.18 -78.58
N HIS A 396 131.04 -157.18 -79.75
CA HIS A 396 131.58 -157.78 -80.97
C HIS A 396 132.78 -156.98 -81.52
N LEU A 397 132.65 -155.65 -81.63
CA LEU A 397 133.74 -154.76 -82.05
C LEU A 397 134.97 -154.84 -81.13
N TRP A 398 134.74 -154.99 -79.82
CA TRP A 398 135.83 -155.16 -78.86
C TRP A 398 136.61 -156.47 -79.10
N LYS A 399 135.93 -157.58 -79.38
CA LYS A 399 136.57 -158.86 -79.70
C LYS A 399 137.41 -158.78 -80.98
N GLU A 400 136.90 -158.15 -82.04
CA GLU A 400 137.64 -157.96 -83.30
C GLU A 400 138.90 -157.13 -83.10
N ARG A 401 138.78 -156.00 -82.37
CA ARG A 401 139.92 -155.13 -82.07
C ARG A 401 141.00 -155.88 -81.29
N ASN A 402 140.62 -156.63 -80.25
CA ASN A 402 141.55 -157.35 -79.39
C ASN A 402 142.27 -158.49 -80.14
N ALA A 403 141.56 -159.20 -81.03
CA ALA A 403 142.16 -160.21 -81.90
C ALA A 403 143.20 -159.60 -82.88
N ARG A 404 142.88 -158.45 -83.46
CA ARG A 404 143.77 -157.72 -84.37
C ARG A 404 145.04 -157.23 -83.66
N GLU A 405 144.89 -156.74 -82.43
CA GLU A 405 146.00 -156.23 -81.62
C GLU A 405 146.98 -157.35 -81.20
N ASN A 406 146.46 -158.54 -80.87
CA ASN A 406 147.29 -159.72 -80.57
C ASN A 406 148.07 -160.21 -81.80
N PHE A 407 147.50 -160.15 -83.01
CA PHE A 407 148.20 -160.53 -84.24
C PHE A 407 149.37 -159.60 -84.56
N LEU A 408 149.18 -158.28 -84.40
CA LEU A 408 150.21 -157.26 -84.61
C LEU A 408 151.40 -157.45 -83.66
N LYS A 409 151.14 -157.71 -82.37
CA LYS A 409 152.19 -157.86 -81.35
C LYS A 409 153.10 -159.07 -81.57
N ASN A 410 152.53 -160.22 -81.97
CA ASN A 410 153.30 -161.47 -81.98
C ASN A 410 154.00 -161.77 -83.31
N ASN A 411 153.48 -161.27 -84.45
CA ASN A 411 153.96 -161.66 -85.78
C ASN A 411 154.68 -160.54 -86.55
N VAL A 412 154.44 -159.27 -86.21
CA VAL A 412 154.96 -158.12 -86.97
C VAL A 412 156.07 -157.40 -86.22
N TYR A 413 156.00 -157.34 -84.88
CA TYR A 413 156.97 -156.62 -84.05
C TYR A 413 158.08 -157.53 -83.50
N VAL A 414 158.67 -158.38 -84.36
CA VAL A 414 159.83 -159.20 -84.02
C VAL A 414 160.90 -159.07 -85.11
N ASN A 415 161.99 -158.38 -84.82
CA ASN A 415 163.11 -158.19 -85.75
C ASN A 415 164.25 -159.14 -85.37
N VAL A 416 164.51 -160.14 -86.23
CA VAL A 416 165.67 -161.06 -86.13
C VAL A 416 166.72 -160.61 -87.16
N PRO A 417 167.95 -160.25 -86.75
CA PRO A 417 169.00 -159.85 -87.69
C PRO A 417 169.44 -161.02 -88.58
N THR A 418 169.50 -160.74 -89.89
CA THR A 418 169.78 -161.72 -90.96
C THR A 418 171.28 -161.92 -91.15
N CYS A 419 171.71 -163.09 -91.64
CA CYS A 419 173.13 -163.51 -91.69
C CYS A 419 174.12 -162.50 -92.30
N LYS A 420 173.68 -161.62 -93.22
CA LYS A 420 174.48 -160.50 -93.77
C LYS A 420 174.99 -159.49 -92.73
N TYR A 421 174.40 -159.46 -91.54
CA TYR A 421 174.80 -158.58 -90.43
C TYR A 421 176.12 -159.03 -89.78
N PHE A 422 176.45 -160.33 -89.80
CA PHE A 422 177.64 -160.86 -89.13
C PHE A 422 178.91 -160.83 -89.99
N ASP A 423 178.78 -160.68 -91.31
CA ASP A 423 179.92 -160.59 -92.25
C ASP A 423 180.61 -159.20 -92.26
N GLN A 424 180.12 -158.24 -91.46
CA GLN A 424 180.54 -156.83 -91.50
C GLN A 424 181.70 -156.46 -90.57
N PHE A 425 182.16 -157.33 -89.67
CA PHE A 425 183.12 -156.94 -88.63
C PHE A 425 184.36 -157.86 -88.63
N ASN A 426 185.57 -157.25 -88.53
CA ASN A 426 186.94 -157.78 -88.81
C ASN A 426 187.51 -157.56 -90.23
N THR A 427 187.05 -156.55 -90.97
CA THR A 427 187.55 -156.25 -92.34
C THR A 427 188.64 -155.18 -92.44
N THR A 428 189.09 -154.57 -91.35
CA THR A 428 190.22 -153.62 -91.35
C THR A 428 191.12 -153.77 -90.13
N THR A 429 192.43 -153.80 -90.37
CA THR A 429 193.48 -153.84 -89.35
C THR A 429 193.73 -152.45 -88.78
N ARG A 430 193.02 -152.11 -87.70
CA ARG A 430 193.48 -151.15 -86.70
C ARG A 430 193.22 -151.71 -85.31
#